data_AF-A0A497XUV7-F1
#
_entry.id   AF-A0A497XUV7-F1
#
_cell.length_a   1.000
_cell.length_b   1.000
_cell.length_c   1.000
_cell.angle_alpha   90.00
_cell.angle_beta   90.00
_cell.angle_gamma   90.00
#
_symmetry.space_group_name_H-M   'P 1'
#
loop_
_entity.id
_entity.type
_entity.pdbx_description
1 polymer ?
#
loop_
_entity_poly.entity_id
_entity_poly.type
_entity_poly.pdbx_seq_one_letter_code
_entity_poly.pdbx_strand_id
1 'polypeptide(L)'
;MGSLVFEEDHPFALVVPLIEEGKLDPWKVDIVELANLYIEELRKRETLDLRVPARAVVAASFLLRKKVEVIFPKPERKPRERKDYTLEEIVEMFEEESKEVEENLADNLEKVRKAFKKSSKNGGGKRKRGRIIPLHISRFEDVLKDMWEFFSNMDVGKRIEFFTFLDRVNFVPQFMALMYLYYEGKVELYQEEPYGDIMVEVREA
;
A
#
# COMPACT_ATOMS: atom_id res chain seq x y z
N MET A 1 1.11 6.24 -30.90
CA MET A 1 0.53 5.64 -29.69
C MET A 1 1.24 6.26 -28.51
N GLY A 2 0.63 7.24 -27.85
CA GLY A 2 1.16 7.76 -26.58
C GLY A 2 0.78 6.75 -25.51
N SER A 3 1.74 6.02 -24.97
CA SER A 3 1.51 5.16 -23.82
C SER A 3 1.29 6.05 -22.60
N LEU A 4 0.12 5.94 -21.97
CA LEU A 4 -0.08 6.44 -20.61
C LEU A 4 0.86 5.68 -19.69
N VAL A 5 1.94 6.33 -19.25
CA VAL A 5 2.89 5.75 -18.31
C VAL A 5 2.48 6.20 -16.92
N PHE A 6 1.92 5.29 -16.13
CA PHE A 6 1.70 5.49 -14.71
C PHE A 6 2.93 5.01 -13.94
N GLU A 7 3.35 5.75 -12.92
CA GLU A 7 4.31 5.23 -11.94
C GLU A 7 3.72 3.99 -11.23
N GLU A 8 4.55 3.01 -10.84
CA GLU A 8 4.09 1.74 -10.26
C GLU A 8 3.17 1.94 -9.03
N ASP A 9 3.40 3.00 -8.26
CA ASP A 9 2.64 3.33 -7.05
C ASP A 9 1.33 4.11 -7.33
N HIS A 10 1.07 4.48 -8.58
CA HIS A 10 -0.11 5.25 -8.94
C HIS A 10 -1.38 4.38 -8.86
N PRO A 11 -2.50 4.87 -8.29
CA PRO A 11 -3.70 4.07 -8.12
C PRO A 11 -4.29 3.54 -9.44
N PHE A 12 -4.11 4.27 -10.55
CA PHE A 12 -4.56 3.82 -11.87
C PHE A 12 -3.55 2.95 -12.61
N ALA A 13 -2.37 2.66 -12.04
CA ALA A 13 -1.45 1.68 -12.61
C ALA A 13 -2.08 0.28 -12.71
N LEU A 14 -3.06 -0.01 -11.84
CA LEU A 14 -3.89 -1.23 -11.91
C LEU A 14 -4.65 -1.39 -13.23
N VAL A 15 -4.90 -0.28 -13.94
CA VAL A 15 -5.69 -0.27 -15.17
C VAL A 15 -4.82 -0.52 -16.41
N VAL A 16 -3.50 -0.32 -16.32
CA VAL A 16 -2.57 -0.47 -17.46
C VAL A 16 -2.67 -1.85 -18.11
N PRO A 17 -2.63 -2.97 -17.36
CA PRO A 17 -2.75 -4.30 -17.98
C PRO A 17 -4.09 -4.49 -18.71
N LEU A 18 -5.17 -3.86 -18.23
CA LEU A 18 -6.48 -3.94 -18.86
C LEU A 18 -6.50 -3.24 -20.22
N ILE A 19 -5.72 -2.16 -20.37
CA ILE A 19 -5.55 -1.44 -21.65
C ILE A 19 -4.69 -2.28 -22.61
N GLU A 20 -3.59 -2.84 -22.11
CA GLU A 20 -2.70 -3.71 -22.91
C GLU A 20 -3.42 -4.97 -23.42
N GLU A 21 -4.30 -5.55 -22.59
CA GLU A 21 -5.16 -6.67 -22.96
C GLU A 21 -6.34 -6.27 -23.87
N GLY A 22 -6.53 -4.97 -24.14
CA GLY A 22 -7.61 -4.44 -24.98
C GLY A 22 -8.99 -4.50 -24.34
N LYS A 23 -9.08 -4.72 -23.02
CA LYS A 23 -10.34 -4.72 -22.25
C LYS A 23 -10.86 -3.32 -21.96
N LEU A 24 -10.00 -2.30 -22.08
CA LEU A 24 -10.34 -0.91 -21.86
C LEU A 24 -9.71 -0.01 -22.94
N ASP A 25 -10.51 0.86 -23.55
CA ASP A 25 -10.01 1.91 -24.46
C ASP A 25 -9.70 3.19 -23.67
N PRO A 26 -8.43 3.67 -23.62
CA PRO A 26 -8.08 4.86 -22.85
C PRO A 26 -8.71 6.15 -23.39
N TRP A 27 -9.09 6.20 -24.67
CA TRP A 27 -9.71 7.38 -25.28
C TRP A 27 -11.23 7.43 -25.07
N LYS A 28 -11.81 6.30 -24.66
CA LYS A 28 -13.26 6.13 -24.54
C LYS A 28 -13.61 5.20 -23.38
N VAL A 29 -13.75 5.79 -22.21
CA VAL A 29 -13.97 5.10 -20.95
C VAL A 29 -15.38 5.36 -20.41
N ASP A 30 -16.16 4.28 -20.23
CA ASP A 30 -17.37 4.29 -19.39
C ASP A 30 -16.95 4.11 -17.92
N ILE A 31 -17.23 5.11 -17.07
CA ILE A 31 -16.90 5.07 -15.64
C ILE A 31 -17.52 3.85 -14.94
N VAL A 32 -18.70 3.41 -15.37
CA VAL A 32 -19.39 2.26 -14.77
C VAL A 32 -18.61 0.97 -15.06
N GLU A 33 -18.13 0.83 -16.29
CA GLU A 33 -17.32 -0.30 -16.73
C GLU A 33 -15.95 -0.27 -16.06
N LEU A 34 -15.27 0.87 -16.10
CA LEU A 34 -13.99 1.09 -15.42
C LEU A 34 -14.08 0.72 -13.93
N ALA A 35 -15.12 1.19 -13.22
CA ALA A 35 -15.30 0.90 -11.80
C ALA A 35 -15.42 -0.62 -11.53
N ASN A 36 -16.11 -1.37 -12.39
CA ASN A 36 -16.23 -2.82 -12.23
C ASN A 36 -14.88 -3.52 -12.48
N LEU A 37 -14.23 -3.20 -13.60
CA LEU A 37 -12.95 -3.79 -13.98
C LEU A 37 -11.87 -3.47 -12.95
N TYR A 38 -11.84 -2.24 -12.44
CA TYR A 38 -10.92 -1.81 -11.39
C TYR A 38 -11.09 -2.63 -10.12
N ILE A 39 -12.32 -2.83 -9.63
CA ILE A 39 -12.59 -3.63 -8.42
C ILE A 39 -12.25 -5.11 -8.64
N GLU A 40 -12.54 -5.65 -9.82
CA GLU A 40 -12.20 -7.02 -10.15
C GLU A 40 -10.67 -7.24 -10.13
N GLU A 41 -9.94 -6.32 -10.75
CA GLU A 41 -8.48 -6.33 -10.78
C GLU A 41 -7.88 -6.12 -9.38
N LEU A 42 -8.46 -5.22 -8.58
CA LEU A 42 -8.08 -5.01 -7.19
C LEU A 42 -8.21 -6.30 -6.37
N ARG A 43 -9.34 -7.01 -6.49
CA ARG A 43 -9.61 -8.26 -5.76
C ARG A 43 -8.69 -9.41 -6.16
N LYS A 44 -8.32 -9.51 -7.45
CA LYS A 44 -7.34 -10.51 -7.92
C LYS A 44 -5.97 -10.32 -7.25
N ARG A 45 -5.63 -9.09 -6.88
CA ARG A 45 -4.37 -8.75 -6.20
C ARG A 45 -4.48 -8.80 -4.66
N GLU A 46 -5.66 -8.52 -4.09
CA GLU A 46 -5.93 -8.61 -2.64
C GLU A 46 -5.74 -10.03 -2.08
N THR A 47 -5.93 -11.08 -2.87
CA THR A 47 -5.69 -12.47 -2.41
C THR A 47 -4.21 -12.82 -2.26
N LEU A 48 -3.29 -11.95 -2.70
CA LEU A 48 -1.86 -12.26 -2.79
C LEU A 48 -0.96 -11.32 -1.98
N ASP A 49 -1.35 -10.09 -1.68
CA ASP A 49 -0.51 -9.21 -0.85
C ASP A 49 -1.33 -8.10 -0.20
N LEU A 50 -1.16 -7.88 1.10
CA LEU A 50 -1.77 -6.76 1.85
C LEU A 50 -1.20 -5.39 1.44
N ARG A 51 -0.40 -5.36 0.37
CA ARG A 51 0.23 -4.21 -0.26
C ARG A 51 -0.64 -3.56 -1.33
N VAL A 52 -1.95 -3.77 -1.33
CA VAL A 52 -2.82 -2.89 -2.13
C VAL A 52 -2.56 -1.46 -1.63
N PRO A 53 -2.05 -0.55 -2.49
CA PRO A 53 -1.74 0.80 -2.05
C PRO A 53 -3.01 1.40 -1.46
N ALA A 54 -2.95 2.02 -0.27
CA ALA A 54 -4.12 2.69 0.31
C ALA A 54 -4.78 3.64 -0.70
N ARG A 55 -3.98 4.24 -1.60
CA ARG A 55 -4.43 5.09 -2.71
C ARG A 55 -5.31 4.34 -3.72
N ALA A 56 -5.05 3.07 -3.99
CA ALA A 56 -5.88 2.24 -4.87
C ALA A 56 -7.27 1.98 -4.26
N VAL A 57 -7.35 1.75 -2.94
CA VAL A 57 -8.63 1.65 -2.23
C VAL A 57 -9.40 2.97 -2.30
N VAL A 58 -8.69 4.11 -2.17
CA VAL A 58 -9.30 5.44 -2.34
C VAL A 58 -9.82 5.63 -3.76
N ALA A 59 -9.06 5.25 -4.78
CA ALA A 59 -9.49 5.29 -6.18
C ALA A 59 -10.70 4.39 -6.45
N ALA A 60 -10.73 3.18 -5.89
CA ALA A 60 -11.91 2.31 -5.90
C ALA A 60 -13.14 3.00 -5.30
N SER A 61 -12.99 3.66 -4.15
CA SER A 61 -14.09 4.39 -3.51
C SER A 61 -14.61 5.55 -4.37
N PHE A 62 -13.69 6.27 -5.02
CA PHE A 62 -13.99 7.36 -5.96
C PHE A 62 -14.78 6.83 -7.17
N LEU A 63 -14.28 5.78 -7.84
CA LEU A 63 -14.92 5.20 -9.02
C LEU A 63 -16.31 4.65 -8.70
N LEU A 64 -16.47 3.99 -7.55
CA LEU A 64 -17.78 3.51 -7.09
C LEU A 64 -18.76 4.66 -6.83
N ARG A 65 -18.31 5.76 -6.22
CA ARG A 65 -19.14 6.96 -6.02
C ARG A 65 -19.59 7.55 -7.36
N LYS A 66 -18.66 7.72 -8.31
CA LYS A 66 -19.00 8.23 -9.66
C LYS A 66 -19.99 7.30 -10.38
N LYS A 67 -19.82 5.98 -10.27
CA LYS A 67 -20.78 5.00 -10.79
C LYS A 67 -22.18 5.20 -10.18
N VAL A 68 -22.30 5.41 -8.87
CA VAL A 68 -23.59 5.69 -8.22
C VAL A 68 -24.19 7.01 -8.73
N GLU A 69 -23.40 8.06 -8.91
CA GLU A 69 -23.88 9.34 -9.46
C GLU A 69 -24.43 9.23 -10.89
N VAL A 70 -23.85 8.35 -11.70
CA VAL A 70 -24.32 8.08 -13.07
C VAL A 70 -25.62 7.28 -13.04
N ILE A 71 -25.70 6.25 -12.19
CA ILE A 71 -26.89 5.37 -12.10
C ILE A 71 -28.07 6.07 -11.42
N PHE A 72 -27.81 6.88 -10.38
CA PHE A 72 -28.81 7.57 -9.57
C PHE A 72 -28.59 9.09 -9.61
N PRO A 73 -28.99 9.76 -10.71
CA PRO A 73 -28.89 11.20 -10.80
C PRO A 73 -29.83 11.88 -9.77
N LYS A 74 -29.36 12.98 -9.16
CA LYS A 74 -30.19 13.81 -8.27
C LYS A 74 -31.42 14.33 -9.02
N PRO A 75 -32.60 14.48 -8.38
CA PRO A 75 -33.88 14.77 -9.04
C PRO A 75 -33.89 16.06 -9.89
N GLU A 76 -33.02 17.03 -9.61
CA GLU A 76 -32.89 18.27 -10.40
C GLU A 76 -31.91 18.16 -11.59
N ARG A 77 -31.17 17.05 -11.69
CA ARG A 77 -30.26 16.78 -12.80
C ARG A 77 -30.96 15.87 -13.79
N LYS A 78 -31.06 16.28 -15.06
CA LYS A 78 -31.41 15.36 -16.15
C LYS A 78 -30.51 14.12 -16.05
N PRO A 79 -31.02 12.90 -16.38
CA PRO A 79 -30.17 11.73 -16.47
C PRO A 79 -28.93 12.09 -17.28
N ARG A 80 -27.75 11.99 -16.67
CA ARG A 80 -26.52 12.18 -17.42
C ARG A 80 -26.50 11.04 -18.44
N GLU A 81 -26.65 11.37 -19.72
CA GLU A 81 -26.28 10.43 -20.78
C GLU A 81 -24.88 9.89 -20.45
N ARG A 82 -24.64 8.60 -20.71
CA ARG A 82 -23.32 8.00 -20.49
C ARG A 82 -22.33 8.81 -21.30
N LYS A 83 -21.61 9.70 -20.60
CA LYS A 83 -20.55 10.49 -21.19
C LYS A 83 -19.34 9.57 -21.25
N ASP A 84 -18.82 9.43 -22.46
CA ASP A 84 -17.51 8.84 -22.65
C ASP A 84 -16.48 9.86 -22.15
N TYR A 85 -15.62 9.42 -21.23
CA TYR A 85 -14.49 10.20 -20.74
C TYR A 85 -13.20 9.61 -21.31
N THR A 86 -12.13 10.38 -21.38
CA THR A 86 -10.80 9.75 -21.51
C THR A 86 -10.32 9.27 -20.14
N LEU A 87 -9.38 8.32 -20.13
CA LEU A 87 -8.80 7.85 -18.88
C LEU A 87 -8.06 8.99 -18.16
N GLU A 88 -7.41 9.88 -18.90
CA GLU A 88 -6.74 11.07 -18.35
C GLU A 88 -7.71 12.00 -17.63
N GLU A 89 -8.89 12.26 -18.21
CA GLU A 89 -9.91 13.09 -17.57
C GLU A 89 -10.38 12.48 -16.24
N ILE A 90 -10.51 11.16 -16.17
CA ILE A 90 -10.89 10.46 -14.94
C ILE A 90 -9.79 10.56 -13.88
N VAL A 91 -8.53 10.43 -14.29
CA VAL A 91 -7.38 10.57 -13.40
C VAL A 91 -7.29 12.00 -12.87
N GLU A 92 -7.45 13.01 -13.73
CA GLU A 92 -7.44 14.42 -13.32
C GLU A 92 -8.55 14.71 -12.31
N MET A 93 -9.78 14.27 -12.57
CA MET A 93 -10.89 14.38 -11.61
C MET A 93 -10.58 13.71 -10.26
N PHE A 94 -9.88 12.57 -10.28
CA PHE A 94 -9.48 11.87 -9.05
C PHE A 94 -8.41 12.66 -8.28
N GLU A 95 -7.42 13.21 -8.97
CA GLU A 95 -6.35 13.99 -8.34
C GLU A 95 -6.86 15.29 -7.73
N GLU A 96 -7.75 16.00 -8.42
CA GLU A 96 -8.39 17.21 -7.90
C GLU A 96 -9.18 16.91 -6.62
N GLU A 97 -10.03 15.89 -6.65
CA GLU A 97 -10.84 15.51 -5.49
C GLU A 97 -9.97 14.96 -4.34
N SER A 98 -8.87 14.29 -4.66
CA SER A 98 -7.90 13.83 -3.65
C SER A 98 -7.17 15.00 -2.98
N LYS A 99 -6.75 16.02 -3.73
CA LYS A 99 -6.13 17.24 -3.17
C LYS A 99 -7.09 17.96 -2.24
N GLU A 100 -8.36 18.10 -2.63
CA GLU A 100 -9.37 18.72 -1.78
C GLU A 100 -9.55 17.94 -0.45
N VAL A 101 -9.56 16.61 -0.52
CA VAL A 101 -9.63 15.76 0.69
C VAL A 101 -8.38 15.90 1.56
N GLU A 102 -7.19 15.97 0.95
CA GLU A 102 -5.91 16.14 1.65
C GLU A 102 -5.81 17.51 2.35
N GLU A 103 -6.22 18.59 1.69
CA GLU A 103 -6.27 19.94 2.28
C GLU A 103 -7.23 19.98 3.48
N ASN A 104 -8.43 19.43 3.30
CA ASN A 104 -9.41 19.31 4.39
C ASN A 104 -8.87 18.48 5.56
N LEU A 105 -8.13 17.41 5.28
CA LEU A 105 -7.51 16.57 6.30
C LEU A 105 -6.37 17.32 7.01
N ALA A 106 -5.55 18.08 6.30
CA ALA A 106 -4.47 18.89 6.85
C ALA A 106 -5.00 19.95 7.82
N ASP A 107 -6.08 20.64 7.44
CA ASP A 107 -6.77 21.62 8.30
C ASP A 107 -7.33 20.97 9.56
N ASN A 108 -7.90 19.77 9.43
CA ASN A 108 -8.42 19.02 10.57
C ASN A 108 -7.31 18.47 11.46
N LEU A 109 -6.21 18.00 10.89
CA LEU A 109 -5.01 17.58 11.61
C LEU A 109 -4.35 18.74 12.35
N GLU A 110 -4.35 19.95 11.78
CA GLU A 110 -3.82 21.12 12.47
C GLU A 110 -4.67 21.47 13.71
N LYS A 111 -6.00 21.38 13.60
CA LYS A 111 -6.94 21.52 14.72
C LYS A 111 -6.70 20.46 15.79
N VAL A 112 -6.55 19.19 15.39
CA VAL A 112 -6.23 18.07 16.29
C VAL A 112 -4.86 18.28 16.94
N ARG A 113 -3.84 18.66 16.19
CA ARG A 113 -2.49 18.94 16.69
C ARG A 113 -2.47 20.10 17.68
N LYS A 114 -3.27 21.15 17.47
CA LYS A 114 -3.45 22.25 18.43
C LYS A 114 -4.09 21.75 19.73
N ALA A 115 -5.01 20.78 19.65
CA ALA A 115 -5.57 20.11 20.83
C ALA A 115 -4.55 19.20 21.54
N PHE A 116 -3.74 18.44 20.80
CA PHE A 116 -2.72 17.52 21.33
C PHE A 116 -1.44 18.21 21.82
N LYS A 117 -1.06 19.37 21.26
CA LYS A 117 0.08 20.17 21.79
C LYS A 117 -0.17 20.69 23.20
N LYS A 118 -1.42 20.75 23.66
CA LYS A 118 -1.74 21.04 25.06
C LYS A 118 -1.47 19.85 25.99
N SER A 119 -1.38 18.61 25.48
CA SER A 119 -1.25 17.39 26.29
C SER A 119 0.13 16.72 26.27
N SER A 120 1.02 17.02 25.32
CA SER A 120 2.32 16.33 25.20
C SER A 120 3.51 17.27 25.31
N LYS A 121 4.00 17.50 26.53
CA LYS A 121 5.21 18.28 26.83
C LYS A 121 6.39 17.45 27.35
N ASN A 122 6.32 16.11 27.35
CA ASN A 122 7.39 15.26 27.91
C ASN A 122 7.94 14.22 26.93
N GLY A 123 9.24 14.37 26.61
CA GLY A 123 10.18 13.32 26.14
C GLY A 123 10.02 12.84 24.68
N GLY A 124 11.04 12.59 23.87
CA GLY A 124 12.50 12.61 24.05
C GLY A 124 13.18 11.83 22.90
N GLY A 125 14.39 12.24 22.52
CA GLY A 125 15.46 11.39 21.98
C GLY A 125 15.44 10.98 20.49
N LYS A 126 16.25 11.65 19.65
CA LYS A 126 16.62 11.20 18.29
C LYS A 126 17.67 10.07 18.37
N ARG A 127 17.40 8.89 17.78
CA ARG A 127 18.39 7.81 17.57
C ARG A 127 18.95 7.85 16.13
N LYS A 128 20.26 7.62 16.00
CA LYS A 128 21.05 7.70 14.76
C LYS A 128 20.72 6.51 13.82
N ARG A 129 20.63 6.80 12.51
CA ARG A 129 20.34 5.83 11.44
C ARG A 129 21.61 5.09 11.02
N GLY A 130 21.60 3.75 11.14
CA GLY A 130 22.52 2.85 10.45
C GLY A 130 22.17 2.71 8.97
N ARG A 131 23.08 2.09 8.20
CA ARG A 131 23.10 1.98 6.73
C ARG A 131 21.74 1.65 6.10
N ILE A 132 21.37 2.49 5.13
CA ILE A 132 20.19 2.36 4.28
C ILE A 132 20.46 1.21 3.30
N ILE A 133 19.69 0.12 3.39
CA ILE A 133 19.61 -0.89 2.33
C ILE A 133 18.67 -0.30 1.26
N PRO A 134 19.07 -0.28 -0.02
CA PRO A 134 18.29 0.38 -1.06
C PRO A 134 16.94 -0.30 -1.28
N LEU A 135 15.92 0.54 -1.41
CA LEU A 135 14.52 0.19 -1.63
C LEU A 135 14.34 -0.70 -2.86
N HIS A 136 13.74 -1.86 -2.64
CA HIS A 136 12.76 -2.38 -3.58
C HIS A 136 11.53 -2.80 -2.76
N ILE A 137 10.35 -2.44 -3.25
CA ILE A 137 9.06 -2.91 -2.74
C ILE A 137 8.93 -4.38 -3.21
N SER A 138 9.80 -5.27 -2.70
CA SER A 138 9.86 -6.68 -3.14
C SER A 138 8.64 -7.42 -2.63
N ARG A 139 8.02 -8.31 -3.42
CA ARG A 139 6.82 -9.07 -3.02
C ARG A 139 7.09 -9.80 -1.70
N PHE A 140 6.05 -10.10 -0.91
CA PHE A 140 6.26 -10.88 0.33
C PHE A 140 7.09 -12.14 0.08
N GLU A 141 6.91 -12.81 -1.06
CA GLU A 141 7.68 -13.98 -1.44
C GLU A 141 9.18 -13.70 -1.58
N ASP A 142 9.55 -12.54 -2.16
CA ASP A 142 10.94 -12.13 -2.32
C ASP A 142 11.57 -11.83 -0.96
N VAL A 143 10.84 -11.11 -0.08
CA VAL A 143 11.31 -10.81 1.28
C VAL A 143 11.51 -12.10 2.09
N LEU A 144 10.57 -13.04 1.97
CA LEU A 144 10.68 -14.34 2.61
C LEU A 144 11.89 -15.12 2.09
N LYS A 145 12.11 -15.11 0.77
CA LYS A 145 13.25 -15.77 0.13
C LYS A 145 14.57 -15.15 0.57
N ASP A 146 14.70 -13.83 0.51
CA ASP A 146 15.91 -13.10 0.89
C ASP A 146 16.24 -13.33 2.37
N MET A 147 15.22 -13.30 3.23
CA MET A 147 15.41 -13.52 4.65
C MET A 147 15.72 -14.98 4.98
N TRP A 148 15.14 -15.93 4.23
CA TRP A 148 15.53 -17.33 4.34
C TRP A 148 16.98 -17.54 3.90
N GLU A 149 17.38 -17.01 2.74
CA GLU A 149 18.78 -17.06 2.28
C GLU A 149 19.73 -16.43 3.32
N PHE A 150 19.34 -15.33 3.95
CA PHE A 150 20.12 -14.71 5.02
C PHE A 150 20.33 -15.65 6.21
N PHE A 151 19.29 -16.34 6.68
CA PHE A 151 19.38 -17.26 7.81
C PHE A 151 20.03 -18.61 7.44
N SER A 152 19.81 -19.15 6.25
CA SER A 152 20.47 -20.36 5.75
C SER A 152 21.98 -20.20 5.62
N ASN A 153 22.46 -18.98 5.36
CA ASN A 153 23.89 -18.67 5.34
C ASN A 153 24.51 -18.51 6.74
N MET A 154 23.74 -18.72 7.81
CA MET A 154 24.20 -18.61 9.19
C MET A 154 24.33 -19.96 9.87
N ASP A 155 25.21 -20.02 10.86
CA ASP A 155 25.35 -21.19 11.70
C ASP A 155 24.09 -21.43 12.55
N VAL A 156 23.64 -22.68 12.61
CA VAL A 156 22.55 -23.11 13.51
C VAL A 156 22.91 -22.76 14.96
N GLY A 157 21.95 -22.20 15.70
CA GLY A 157 22.13 -21.70 17.07
C GLY A 157 22.67 -20.27 17.16
N LYS A 158 22.99 -19.62 16.03
CA LYS A 158 23.38 -18.20 16.02
C LYS A 158 22.18 -17.33 16.37
N ARG A 159 22.43 -16.33 17.24
CA ARG A 159 21.44 -15.41 17.77
C ARG A 159 21.66 -14.01 17.23
N ILE A 160 20.60 -13.37 16.76
CA ILE A 160 20.63 -12.02 16.22
C ILE A 160 19.44 -11.22 16.74
N GLU A 161 19.70 -9.96 17.07
CA GLU A 161 18.67 -8.99 17.40
C GLU A 161 17.84 -8.62 16.17
N PHE A 162 16.52 -8.67 16.32
CA PHE A 162 15.56 -8.36 15.28
C PHE A 162 15.77 -6.95 14.71
N PHE A 163 15.94 -5.94 15.55
CA PHE A 163 16.20 -4.58 15.05
C PHE A 163 17.55 -4.39 14.36
N THR A 164 18.49 -5.34 14.47
CA THR A 164 19.81 -5.24 13.83
C THR A 164 19.76 -5.50 12.32
N PHE A 165 18.87 -6.36 11.85
CA PHE A 165 18.74 -6.69 10.42
C PHE A 165 17.47 -6.12 9.77
N LEU A 166 16.57 -5.53 10.56
CA LEU A 166 15.36 -4.90 10.06
C LEU A 166 15.57 -3.51 9.44
N ASP A 167 14.80 -3.25 8.41
CA ASP A 167 14.57 -1.90 7.89
C ASP A 167 13.27 -1.32 8.47
N ARG A 168 13.34 -0.07 8.99
CA ARG A 168 12.16 0.64 9.51
C ARG A 168 11.15 1.00 8.42
N VAL A 169 11.56 0.98 7.15
CA VAL A 169 10.69 1.25 6.01
C VAL A 169 9.88 0.00 5.64
N ASN A 170 10.48 -1.18 5.69
CA ASN A 170 9.87 -2.47 5.30
C ASN A 170 9.56 -3.39 6.51
N PHE A 171 9.33 -2.78 7.67
CA PHE A 171 9.14 -3.50 8.93
C PHE A 171 8.03 -4.55 8.86
N VAL A 172 6.89 -4.22 8.23
CA VAL A 172 5.72 -5.10 8.20
C VAL A 172 5.99 -6.38 7.41
N PRO A 173 6.43 -6.35 6.13
CA PRO A 173 6.77 -7.58 5.40
C PRO A 173 7.87 -8.40 6.06
N GLN A 174 8.92 -7.76 6.59
CA GLN A 174 10.03 -8.45 7.25
C GLN A 174 9.59 -9.14 8.54
N PHE A 175 8.78 -8.45 9.36
CA PHE A 175 8.19 -9.04 10.56
C PHE A 175 7.27 -10.21 10.19
N MET A 176 6.40 -10.06 9.18
CA MET A 176 5.51 -11.13 8.72
C MET A 176 6.30 -12.35 8.22
N ALA A 177 7.36 -12.13 7.45
CA ALA A 177 8.20 -13.23 6.98
C ALA A 177 8.90 -13.91 8.16
N LEU A 178 9.25 -13.17 9.21
CA LEU A 178 9.91 -13.72 10.40
C LEU A 178 8.91 -14.56 11.21
N MET A 179 7.67 -14.09 11.32
CA MET A 179 6.58 -14.87 11.93
C MET A 179 6.33 -16.16 11.14
N TYR A 180 6.40 -16.11 9.81
CA TYR A 180 6.26 -17.29 8.97
C TYR A 180 7.39 -18.30 9.21
N LEU A 181 8.66 -17.85 9.23
CA LEU A 181 9.80 -18.72 9.53
C LEU A 181 9.71 -19.33 10.93
N TYR A 182 9.20 -18.58 11.91
CA TYR A 182 8.94 -19.10 13.25
C TYR A 182 7.84 -20.17 13.25
N TYR A 183 6.73 -19.92 12.54
CA TYR A 183 5.64 -20.89 12.39
C TYR A 183 6.12 -22.21 11.75
N GLU A 184 7.00 -22.13 10.76
CA GLU A 184 7.64 -23.29 10.11
C GLU A 184 8.71 -23.97 11.00
N GLY A 185 9.06 -23.41 12.16
CA GLY A 185 10.06 -23.96 13.07
C GLY A 185 11.52 -23.73 12.64
N LYS A 186 11.74 -22.92 11.60
CA LYS A 186 13.06 -22.62 11.04
C LYS A 186 13.89 -21.69 11.92
N VAL A 187 13.21 -20.80 12.63
CA VAL A 187 13.81 -19.88 13.62
C VAL A 187 13.01 -19.94 14.92
N GLU A 188 13.69 -19.73 16.05
CA GLU A 188 13.05 -19.49 17.34
C GLU A 188 13.06 -17.99 17.65
N LEU A 189 11.98 -17.51 18.26
CA LEU A 189 11.85 -16.10 18.68
C LEU A 189 11.66 -16.02 20.19
N TYR A 190 12.41 -15.14 20.85
CA TYR A 190 12.24 -14.88 22.28
C TYR A 190 12.58 -13.43 22.63
N GLN A 191 12.07 -12.95 23.76
CA GLN A 191 12.38 -11.63 24.31
C GLN A 191 12.90 -11.79 25.73
N GLU A 192 14.03 -11.13 26.04
CA GLU A 192 14.58 -11.14 27.40
C GLU A 192 13.76 -10.26 28.35
N GLU A 193 13.31 -9.09 27.86
CA GLU A 193 12.47 -8.15 28.61
C GLU A 193 11.17 -7.88 27.84
N PRO A 194 10.02 -7.71 28.53
CA PRO A 194 8.78 -7.30 27.89
C PRO A 194 8.94 -6.00 27.10
N TYR A 195 8.46 -5.97 25.86
CA TYR A 195 8.60 -4.84 24.93
C TYR A 195 10.05 -4.50 24.54
N GLY A 196 11.01 -5.39 24.84
CA GLY A 196 12.39 -5.32 24.38
C GLY A 196 12.55 -5.76 22.92
N ASP A 197 13.80 -5.86 22.47
CA ASP A 197 14.09 -6.41 21.14
C ASP A 197 13.72 -7.91 21.09
N ILE A 198 13.40 -8.39 19.89
CA ILE A 198 13.14 -9.81 19.64
C ILE A 198 14.47 -10.45 19.25
N MET A 199 14.82 -11.53 19.92
CA MET A 199 15.98 -12.34 19.56
C MET A 199 15.54 -13.43 18.60
N VAL A 200 16.29 -13.58 17.50
CA VAL A 200 16.08 -14.61 16.48
C VAL A 200 17.22 -15.62 16.57
N GLU A 201 16.88 -16.89 16.80
CA GLU A 201 17.82 -18.01 16.82
C GLU A 201 17.54 -18.95 15.64
N VAL A 202 18.55 -19.21 14.81
CA VAL A 202 18.42 -20.11 13.65
C VAL A 202 18.37 -21.55 14.12
N ARG A 203 17.31 -22.30 13.78
CA ARG A 203 17.16 -23.73 14.13
C ARG A 203 17.41 -24.66 12.96
N GLU A 204 17.08 -24.21 11.76
CA GLU A 204 17.30 -24.95 10.51
C GLU A 204 17.95 -23.99 9.50
N ALA A 205 19.02 -24.45 8.85
CA ALA A 205 19.78 -23.71 7.84
C ALA A 205 19.57 -24.34 6.46
#